data_AF-A0A955IZS2-F1
#
_entry.id   AF-A0A955IZS2-F1
#
_cell.length_a   1.000
_cell.length_b   1.000
_cell.length_c   1.000
_cell.angle_alpha   90.00
_cell.angle_beta   90.00
_cell.angle_gamma   90.00
#
_symmetry.space_group_name_H-M   'P 1'
#
loop_
_entity.id
_entity.type
_entity.pdbx_description
1 polymer ?
#
loop_
_entity_poly.entity_id
_entity_poly.type
_entity_poly.pdbx_seq_one_letter_code
_entity_poly.pdbx_strand_id
1 'polypeptide(L)'
;MSYAPLSPSSGALRLVRPGETPAEPISRAPLSPTRVRIRRENQSAALLTEHDARRIMALRVTEQLEGGRAALITPEKRARLMTISRALGLRPFDASLIIAIVQDAARTGKSDTSSQSDHAHHADSPRVQSRLSMIPAPPKNSLHRAARSAKARTRTIIITSAAAIALAALLLTALIRWLTRV
;
A
#
# COMPACT_ATOMS: atom_id res chain seq x y z
N MET A 1 2.45 56.05 9.50
CA MET A 1 3.33 55.23 8.63
C MET A 1 2.86 53.79 8.73
N SER A 2 2.10 53.32 7.74
CA SER A 2 1.52 51.97 7.68
C SER A 2 2.34 51.09 6.75
N TYR A 3 2.80 49.95 7.23
CA TYR A 3 3.38 48.90 6.39
C TYR A 3 2.30 47.85 6.09
N ALA A 4 2.05 47.62 4.79
CA ALA A 4 1.23 46.50 4.33
C ALA A 4 2.07 45.19 4.36
N PRO A 5 1.51 44.06 4.79
CA PRO A 5 2.23 42.78 4.72
C PRO A 5 2.19 42.20 3.29
N LEU A 6 3.36 41.99 2.70
CA LEU A 6 3.53 41.22 1.47
C LEU A 6 3.50 39.72 1.81
N SER A 7 2.55 38.98 1.20
CA SER A 7 2.49 37.52 1.27
C SER A 7 3.72 36.86 0.62
N PRO A 8 4.36 35.86 1.27
CA PRO A 8 5.38 35.04 0.62
C PRO A 8 4.70 34.00 -0.30
N SER A 9 4.60 34.31 -1.58
CA SER A 9 4.39 33.34 -2.66
C SER A 9 5.65 32.47 -2.78
N SER A 10 5.60 31.26 -2.24
CA SER A 10 6.65 30.24 -2.42
C SER A 10 6.71 29.82 -3.89
N GLY A 11 7.58 30.50 -4.62
CA GLY A 11 7.86 30.29 -6.03
C GLY A 11 8.45 28.90 -6.28
N ALA A 12 7.72 28.08 -7.03
CA ALA A 12 8.31 26.99 -7.79
C ALA A 12 9.18 27.61 -8.89
N LEU A 13 10.49 27.58 -8.71
CA LEU A 13 11.45 28.03 -9.71
C LEU A 13 11.34 27.12 -10.94
N ARG A 14 10.67 27.62 -11.98
CA ARG A 14 10.57 27.00 -13.30
C ARG A 14 11.68 27.56 -14.19
N LEU A 15 12.41 26.69 -14.87
CA LEU A 15 13.37 27.11 -15.90
C LEU A 15 12.59 27.83 -17.02
N VAL A 16 12.72 29.15 -17.07
CA VAL A 16 12.16 30.00 -18.14
C VAL A 16 13.18 29.99 -19.28
N ARG A 17 12.75 29.50 -20.44
CA ARG A 17 13.54 29.62 -21.67
C ARG A 17 13.48 31.09 -22.10
N PRO A 18 14.61 31.78 -22.35
CA PRO A 18 14.60 33.20 -22.70
C PRO A 18 13.88 33.38 -24.06
N GLY A 19 12.80 34.16 -24.07
CA GLY A 19 11.99 34.46 -25.25
C GLY A 19 10.48 34.19 -25.14
N GLU A 20 10.01 33.59 -24.04
CA GLU A 20 8.59 33.31 -23.84
C GLU A 20 7.90 34.54 -23.19
N THR A 21 7.13 35.30 -23.98
CA THR A 21 6.21 36.33 -23.47
C THR A 21 5.19 35.69 -22.50
N PRO A 22 4.67 36.40 -21.48
CA PRO A 22 3.77 35.83 -20.49
C PRO A 22 2.47 35.37 -21.16
N ALA A 23 2.42 34.09 -21.53
CA ALA A 23 1.26 33.50 -22.15
C ALA A 23 0.15 33.36 -21.12
N GLU A 24 -1.05 33.73 -21.57
CA GLU A 24 -2.34 33.60 -20.89
C GLU A 24 -2.50 32.30 -20.08
N PRO A 25 -3.37 32.31 -19.05
CA PRO A 25 -3.72 31.11 -18.31
C PRO A 25 -4.11 30.00 -19.28
N ILE A 26 -3.34 28.90 -19.25
CA ILE A 26 -3.51 27.74 -20.13
C ILE A 26 -4.93 27.19 -19.95
N SER A 27 -5.85 27.68 -20.78
CA SER A 27 -7.15 27.08 -21.00
C SER A 27 -6.85 25.66 -21.49
N ARG A 28 -7.29 24.67 -20.70
CA ARG A 28 -7.01 23.25 -20.97
C ARG A 28 -7.65 22.89 -22.31
N ALA A 29 -6.88 23.01 -23.38
CA ALA A 29 -7.33 22.63 -24.70
C ALA A 29 -7.89 21.20 -24.64
N PRO A 30 -9.07 20.95 -25.21
CA PRO A 30 -9.68 19.62 -25.19
C PRO A 30 -8.69 18.60 -25.77
N LEU A 31 -8.55 17.47 -25.08
CA LEU A 31 -7.67 16.39 -25.50
C LEU A 31 -8.06 15.97 -26.93
N SER A 32 -7.08 15.91 -27.83
CA SER A 32 -7.32 15.41 -29.19
C SER A 32 -7.95 14.00 -29.13
N PRO A 33 -8.84 13.65 -30.08
CA PRO A 33 -9.53 12.35 -30.09
C PRO A 33 -8.55 11.17 -30.05
N THR A 34 -7.37 11.33 -30.67
CA THR A 34 -6.27 10.37 -30.60
C THR A 34 -5.76 10.16 -29.16
N ARG A 35 -5.58 11.22 -28.38
CA ARG A 35 -5.14 11.13 -26.98
C ARG A 35 -6.19 10.46 -26.10
N VAL A 36 -7.48 10.68 -26.37
CA VAL A 36 -8.57 10.01 -25.65
C VAL A 36 -8.56 8.50 -25.94
N ARG A 37 -8.35 8.11 -27.20
CA ARG A 37 -8.26 6.70 -27.60
C ARG A 37 -7.05 5.99 -26.98
N ILE A 38 -5.87 6.60 -27.06
CA ILE A 38 -4.63 6.08 -26.43
C ILE A 38 -4.84 5.93 -24.92
N ARG A 39 -5.48 6.91 -24.27
CA ARG A 39 -5.77 6.83 -22.84
C ARG A 39 -6.68 5.65 -22.51
N ARG A 40 -7.75 5.42 -23.29
CA ARG A 40 -8.65 4.27 -23.08
C ARG A 40 -7.92 2.95 -23.29
N GLU A 41 -7.10 2.85 -24.32
CA GLU A 41 -6.32 1.64 -24.63
C GLU A 41 -5.29 1.34 -23.53
N ASN A 42 -4.57 2.36 -23.06
CA ASN A 42 -3.66 2.23 -21.92
C ASN A 42 -4.41 1.87 -20.63
N GLN A 43 -5.64 2.34 -20.45
CA GLN A 43 -6.49 1.96 -19.31
C GLN A 43 -6.93 0.49 -19.40
N SER A 44 -7.32 0.00 -20.58
CA SER A 44 -7.67 -1.42 -20.77
C SER A 44 -6.47 -2.34 -20.62
N ALA A 45 -5.29 -1.92 -21.07
CA ALA A 45 -4.04 -2.68 -20.92
C ALA A 45 -3.53 -2.68 -19.46
N ALA A 46 -3.97 -1.72 -18.64
CA ALA A 46 -3.60 -1.59 -17.24
C ALA A 46 -4.43 -2.47 -16.27
N LEU A 47 -5.35 -3.29 -16.78
CA LEU A 47 -6.16 -4.18 -15.95
C LEU A 47 -5.27 -5.20 -15.26
N LEU A 48 -5.21 -5.11 -13.92
CA LEU A 48 -4.50 -6.08 -13.10
C LEU A 48 -5.33 -7.35 -12.98
N THR A 49 -4.67 -8.51 -13.10
CA THR A 49 -5.32 -9.79 -12.84
C THR A 49 -5.75 -9.89 -11.37
N GLU A 50 -6.76 -10.71 -11.09
CA GLU A 50 -7.30 -10.89 -9.74
C GLU A 50 -6.24 -11.36 -8.72
N HIS A 51 -5.26 -12.12 -9.19
CA HIS A 51 -4.15 -12.64 -8.39
C HIS A 51 -2.90 -11.73 -8.39
N ASP A 52 -2.98 -10.52 -8.95
CA ASP A 52 -1.85 -9.60 -8.91
C ASP A 52 -1.57 -9.15 -7.48
N ALA A 53 -0.33 -9.34 -7.03
CA ALA A 53 0.12 -8.94 -5.71
C ALA A 53 -0.15 -7.45 -5.40
N ARG A 54 -0.09 -6.58 -6.42
CA ARG A 54 -0.37 -5.14 -6.28
C ARG A 54 -1.84 -4.89 -5.97
N ARG A 55 -2.75 -5.63 -6.63
CA ARG A 55 -4.20 -5.57 -6.39
C ARG A 55 -4.55 -6.11 -5.00
N ILE A 56 -4.02 -7.29 -4.64
CA ILE A 56 -4.22 -7.89 -3.32
C ILE A 56 -3.72 -6.94 -2.22
N MET A 57 -2.52 -6.36 -2.38
CA MET A 57 -1.98 -5.41 -1.42
C MET A 57 -2.86 -4.16 -1.31
N ALA A 58 -3.35 -3.60 -2.42
CA ALA A 58 -4.23 -2.43 -2.40
C ALA A 58 -5.55 -2.69 -1.67
N LEU A 59 -6.14 -3.89 -1.82
CA LEU A 59 -7.31 -4.32 -1.05
C LEU A 59 -7.00 -4.36 0.45
N ARG A 60 -5.88 -4.98 0.85
CA ARG A 60 -5.45 -5.03 2.26
C ARG A 60 -5.20 -3.64 2.86
N VAL A 61 -4.67 -2.71 2.07
CA VAL A 61 -4.52 -1.31 2.52
C VAL A 61 -5.89 -0.68 2.75
N THR A 62 -6.83 -0.89 1.83
CA THR A 62 -8.19 -0.33 1.93
C THR A 62 -8.93 -0.86 3.17
N GLU A 63 -8.82 -2.15 3.47
CA GLU A 63 -9.39 -2.78 4.68
C GLU A 63 -8.81 -2.20 5.98
N GLN A 64 -7.59 -1.67 5.94
CA GLN A 64 -6.89 -1.16 7.12
C GLN A 64 -6.92 0.37 7.26
N LEU A 65 -7.44 1.08 6.26
CA LEU A 65 -7.60 2.52 6.31
C LEU A 65 -8.63 2.93 7.38
N GLU A 66 -8.29 3.99 8.10
CA GLU A 66 -9.14 4.62 9.10
C GLU A 66 -9.38 6.10 8.78
N GLY A 67 -10.37 6.69 9.43
CA GLY A 67 -10.64 8.13 9.32
C GLY A 67 -11.28 8.55 7.99
N GLY A 68 -11.85 7.61 7.22
CA GLY A 68 -12.55 7.88 5.96
C GLY A 68 -11.70 8.70 4.99
N ARG A 69 -12.06 9.97 4.78
CA ARG A 69 -11.32 10.90 3.91
C ARG A 69 -9.93 11.29 4.43
N ALA A 70 -9.64 11.15 5.72
CA ALA A 70 -8.29 11.41 6.22
C ALA A 70 -7.29 10.35 5.72
N ALA A 71 -7.79 9.15 5.40
CA ALA A 71 -7.04 8.00 4.92
C ALA A 71 -5.81 7.72 5.79
N LEU A 72 -6.05 7.49 7.08
CA LEU A 72 -5.02 7.27 8.09
C LEU A 72 -4.69 5.78 8.20
N ILE A 73 -3.43 5.49 8.48
CA ILE A 73 -2.92 4.15 8.80
C ILE A 73 -2.03 4.31 10.00
N THR A 74 -2.35 3.61 11.10
CA THR A 74 -1.51 3.64 12.30
C THR A 74 -0.15 2.98 12.06
N PRO A 75 0.89 3.31 12.86
CA PRO A 75 2.21 2.68 12.74
C PRO A 75 2.18 1.15 12.79
N GLU A 76 1.33 0.57 13.65
CA GLU A 76 1.19 -0.87 13.85
C GLU A 76 0.59 -1.53 12.61
N LYS A 77 -0.48 -0.93 12.05
CA LYS A 77 -1.10 -1.39 10.79
C LYS A 77 -0.12 -1.29 9.64
N ARG A 78 0.63 -0.19 9.56
CA ARG A 78 1.69 -0.01 8.55
C ARG A 78 2.76 -1.11 8.65
N ALA A 79 3.21 -1.46 9.85
CA ALA A 79 4.18 -2.53 10.05
C ALA A 79 3.64 -3.91 9.62
N ARG A 80 2.35 -4.18 9.88
CA ARG A 80 1.67 -5.39 9.40
C ARG A 80 1.56 -5.43 7.88
N LEU A 81 1.14 -4.32 7.25
CA LEU A 81 1.08 -4.18 5.80
C LEU A 81 2.45 -4.41 5.15
N MET A 82 3.54 -3.89 5.73
CA MET A 82 4.90 -4.14 5.25
C MET A 82 5.35 -5.60 5.40
N THR A 83 4.76 -6.35 6.34
CA THR A 83 5.03 -7.77 6.49
C THR A 83 4.26 -8.59 5.45
N ILE A 84 3.00 -8.22 5.19
CA ILE A 84 2.18 -8.83 4.14
C ILE A 84 2.79 -8.57 2.76
N SER A 85 3.23 -7.34 2.47
CA SER A 85 3.80 -7.00 1.17
C SER A 85 5.06 -7.81 0.85
N ARG A 86 5.91 -8.04 1.85
CA ARG A 86 7.08 -8.93 1.72
C ARG A 86 6.68 -10.37 1.43
N ALA A 87 5.60 -10.86 2.06
CA ALA A 87 5.07 -12.19 1.77
C ALA A 87 4.49 -12.30 0.34
N LEU A 88 3.95 -11.22 -0.20
CA LEU A 88 3.50 -11.09 -1.58
C LEU A 88 4.65 -10.87 -2.59
N GLY A 89 5.90 -10.78 -2.11
CA GLY A 89 7.07 -10.58 -2.95
C GLY A 89 7.29 -9.14 -3.44
N LEU A 90 6.55 -8.17 -2.88
CA LEU A 90 6.72 -6.75 -3.19
C LEU A 90 7.95 -6.18 -2.48
N ARG A 91 8.65 -5.25 -3.15
CA ARG A 91 9.74 -4.50 -2.50
C ARG A 91 9.15 -3.49 -1.50
N PRO A 92 9.88 -3.11 -0.45
CA PRO A 92 9.39 -2.13 0.53
C PRO A 92 8.99 -0.78 -0.09
N PHE A 93 9.72 -0.37 -1.14
CA PHE A 93 9.40 0.83 -1.91
C PHE A 93 8.06 0.71 -2.64
N ASP A 94 7.85 -0.39 -3.36
CA ASP A 94 6.60 -0.63 -4.10
C ASP A 94 5.40 -0.70 -3.16
N ALA A 95 5.56 -1.35 -2.00
CA ALA A 95 4.52 -1.40 -0.97
C ALA A 95 4.16 -0.01 -0.43
N SER A 96 5.17 0.83 -0.20
CA SER A 96 4.95 2.22 0.24
C SER A 96 4.23 3.05 -0.82
N LEU A 97 4.54 2.82 -2.10
CA LEU A 97 3.89 3.49 -3.22
C LEU A 97 2.42 3.07 -3.36
N ILE A 98 2.12 1.78 -3.20
CA ILE A 98 0.74 1.27 -3.18
C ILE A 98 -0.05 1.93 -2.06
N ILE A 99 0.50 2.00 -0.84
CA ILE A 99 -0.15 2.67 0.29
C ILE A 99 -0.46 4.12 -0.04
N ALA A 100 0.50 4.86 -0.59
CA ALA A 100 0.32 6.26 -0.96
C ALA A 100 -0.78 6.45 -2.03
N ILE A 101 -0.83 5.57 -3.04
CA ILE A 101 -1.86 5.61 -4.09
C ILE A 101 -3.25 5.40 -3.49
N VAL A 102 -3.41 4.41 -2.61
CA VAL A 102 -4.70 4.09 -1.99
C VAL A 102 -5.13 5.21 -1.04
N GLN A 103 -4.19 5.77 -0.26
CA GLN A 103 -4.46 6.93 0.61
C GLN A 103 -4.85 8.17 -0.19
N ASP A 104 -4.16 8.46 -1.29
CA ASP A 104 -4.49 9.60 -2.18
C ASP A 104 -5.88 9.45 -2.80
N ALA A 105 -6.24 8.24 -3.22
CA ALA A 105 -7.57 7.93 -3.73
C ALA A 105 -8.67 8.15 -2.66
N ALA A 106 -8.44 7.66 -1.44
CA ALA A 106 -9.36 7.85 -0.32
C ALA A 106 -9.48 9.33 0.10
N ARG A 107 -8.38 10.10 0.12
CA ARG A 107 -8.39 11.55 0.42
C ARG A 107 -9.14 12.37 -0.62
N THR A 108 -8.90 12.06 -1.89
CA THR A 108 -9.50 12.79 -3.00
C THR A 108 -11.01 12.51 -3.09
N GLY A 109 -11.48 11.36 -2.59
CA GLY A 109 -12.91 11.06 -2.47
C GLY A 109 -13.67 11.12 -3.80
N LYS A 110 -12.99 10.92 -4.94
CA LYS A 110 -13.64 10.74 -6.24
C LYS A 110 -14.18 9.31 -6.31
N SER A 111 -15.18 9.03 -5.48
CA SER A 111 -16.30 8.20 -5.91
C SER A 111 -16.89 8.93 -7.11
N ASP A 112 -16.87 8.28 -8.28
CA ASP A 112 -17.57 8.81 -9.43
C ASP A 112 -19.02 9.14 -9.00
N THR A 113 -19.49 10.32 -9.40
CA THR A 113 -20.79 10.86 -9.05
C THR A 113 -21.90 9.97 -9.58
N SER A 114 -22.26 8.95 -8.81
CA SER A 114 -23.55 8.26 -8.78
C SER A 114 -23.47 7.25 -7.64
N SER A 115 -24.41 7.36 -6.69
CA SER A 115 -24.64 6.42 -5.59
C SER A 115 -23.87 6.68 -4.29
N GLN A 116 -24.56 7.42 -3.44
CA GLN A 116 -24.34 7.60 -2.02
C GLN A 116 -24.72 6.30 -1.27
N SER A 117 -23.90 5.27 -1.40
CA SER A 117 -23.86 4.08 -0.54
C SER A 117 -22.76 3.22 -1.12
N ASP A 118 -21.61 3.08 -0.46
CA ASP A 118 -20.64 1.97 -0.58
C ASP A 118 -19.26 2.46 -0.12
N HIS A 119 -19.02 2.41 1.19
CA HIS A 119 -17.72 2.70 1.80
C HIS A 119 -16.65 1.61 1.53
N ALA A 120 -16.86 0.69 0.56
CA ALA A 120 -16.12 -0.56 0.49
C ALA A 120 -15.15 -0.73 -0.69
N HIS A 121 -15.21 0.06 -1.77
CA HIS A 121 -14.51 -0.31 -3.02
C HIS A 121 -13.60 0.78 -3.62
N HIS A 122 -12.74 1.43 -2.82
CA HIS A 122 -11.74 2.37 -3.35
C HIS A 122 -10.60 1.70 -4.12
N ALA A 123 -10.23 0.46 -3.77
CA ALA A 123 -9.15 -0.29 -4.43
C ALA A 123 -9.46 -0.61 -5.91
N ASP A 124 -10.73 -0.77 -6.24
CA ASP A 124 -11.17 -1.17 -7.58
C ASP A 124 -11.40 -0.01 -8.53
N SER A 125 -11.22 1.23 -8.08
CA SER A 125 -11.33 2.40 -8.95
C SER A 125 -10.36 2.27 -10.14
N PRO A 126 -10.82 2.53 -11.39
CA PRO A 126 -9.97 2.42 -12.58
C PRO A 126 -8.75 3.34 -12.53
N ARG A 127 -8.81 4.44 -11.76
CA ARG A 127 -7.66 5.32 -11.52
C ARG A 127 -6.60 4.68 -10.62
N VAL A 128 -7.02 3.93 -9.61
CA VAL A 128 -6.12 3.20 -8.72
C VAL A 128 -5.47 2.06 -9.50
N GLN A 129 -6.24 1.26 -10.24
CA GLN A 129 -5.71 0.19 -11.07
C GLN A 129 -4.67 0.70 -12.09
N SER A 130 -4.97 1.81 -12.78
CA SER A 130 -4.02 2.44 -13.72
C SER A 130 -2.74 2.95 -13.08
N ARG A 131 -2.76 3.32 -11.79
CA ARG A 131 -1.54 3.75 -11.07
C ARG A 131 -0.79 2.56 -10.50
N LEU A 132 -1.50 1.53 -10.06
CA LEU A 132 -0.90 0.27 -9.61
C LEU A 132 -0.20 -0.45 -10.76
N SER A 133 -0.74 -0.40 -11.99
CA SER A 133 -0.13 -1.03 -13.16
C SER A 133 1.25 -0.44 -13.52
N MET A 134 1.50 0.82 -13.15
CA MET A 134 2.81 1.49 -13.32
C MET A 134 3.89 0.97 -12.37
N ILE A 135 3.48 0.33 -11.26
CA ILE A 135 4.42 -0.25 -10.30
C ILE A 135 4.95 -1.56 -10.88
N PRO A 136 6.26 -1.82 -10.93
CA PRO A 136 6.79 -3.07 -11.44
C PRO A 136 6.14 -4.28 -10.76
N ALA A 137 5.71 -5.27 -11.55
CA ALA A 137 5.20 -6.52 -11.01
C ALA A 137 6.31 -7.23 -10.21
N PRO A 138 5.99 -7.88 -9.08
CA PRO A 138 7.00 -8.61 -8.33
C PRO A 138 7.59 -9.73 -9.19
N PRO A 139 8.90 -10.00 -9.06
CA PRO A 139 9.53 -11.06 -9.84
C PRO A 139 8.94 -12.41 -9.44
N LYS A 140 8.65 -13.29 -10.41
CA LYS A 140 7.94 -14.58 -10.21
C LYS A 140 8.60 -15.49 -9.16
N ASN A 141 9.90 -15.32 -8.91
CA ASN A 141 10.68 -16.09 -7.93
C ASN A 141 10.47 -15.63 -6.47
N SER A 142 9.86 -14.48 -6.23
CA SER A 142 9.66 -13.91 -4.89
C SER A 142 8.67 -14.71 -4.04
N LEU A 143 7.63 -15.28 -4.66
CA LEU A 143 6.64 -16.13 -3.99
C LEU A 143 7.28 -17.40 -3.40
N HIS A 144 8.17 -18.05 -4.14
CA HIS A 144 8.91 -19.20 -3.64
C HIS A 144 9.84 -18.85 -2.48
N ARG A 145 10.42 -17.64 -2.48
CA ARG A 145 11.30 -17.16 -1.40
C ARG A 145 10.52 -16.83 -0.13
N ALA A 146 9.36 -16.19 -0.27
CA ALA A 146 8.44 -15.91 0.82
C ALA A 146 7.91 -17.21 1.47
N ALA A 147 7.51 -18.20 0.67
CA ALA A 147 7.06 -19.50 1.16
C ALA A 147 8.16 -20.24 1.96
N ARG A 148 9.42 -20.17 1.52
CA ARG A 148 10.56 -20.76 2.26
C ARG A 148 10.83 -20.03 3.58
N SER A 149 10.71 -18.70 3.61
CA SER A 149 10.90 -17.89 4.82
C SER A 149 9.81 -18.12 5.87
N ALA A 150 8.55 -18.27 5.46
CA ALA A 150 7.44 -18.54 6.38
C ALA A 150 7.62 -19.91 7.05
N LYS A 151 7.98 -20.94 6.27
CA LYS A 151 8.22 -22.30 6.76
C LYS A 151 9.39 -22.38 7.76
N ALA A 152 10.39 -21.51 7.63
CA ALA A 152 11.50 -21.43 8.58
C ALA A 152 11.06 -20.88 9.96
N ARG A 153 10.21 -19.85 10.00
CA ARG A 153 9.71 -19.27 11.26
C ARG A 153 8.79 -20.23 12.01
N THR A 154 7.92 -20.96 11.31
CA THR A 154 7.03 -21.94 11.96
C THR A 154 7.82 -23.08 12.61
N ARG A 155 8.93 -23.51 11.99
CA ARG A 155 9.83 -24.51 12.59
C ARG A 155 10.43 -24.03 13.91
N THR A 156 10.87 -22.77 13.99
CA THR A 156 11.44 -22.23 15.23
C THR A 156 10.44 -22.22 16.37
N ILE A 157 9.19 -21.81 16.10
CA ILE A 157 8.12 -21.76 17.11
C ILE A 157 7.81 -23.17 17.65
N ILE A 158 7.67 -24.16 16.76
CA ILE A 158 7.38 -25.56 17.15
C ILE A 158 8.51 -26.14 18.02
N ILE A 159 9.77 -25.87 17.67
CA ILE A 159 10.92 -26.36 18.45
C ILE A 159 10.92 -25.73 19.85
N THR A 160 10.67 -24.43 19.95
CA THR A 160 10.66 -23.74 21.25
C THR A 160 9.51 -24.18 22.16
N SER A 161 8.32 -24.43 21.60
CA SER A 161 7.18 -24.92 22.39
C SER A 161 7.38 -26.37 22.84
N ALA A 162 7.92 -27.24 21.99
CA ALA A 162 8.25 -28.61 22.35
C ALA A 162 9.27 -28.67 23.49
N ALA A 163 10.31 -27.83 23.45
CA ALA A 163 11.30 -27.74 24.52
C ALA A 163 10.68 -27.28 25.85
N ALA A 164 9.78 -26.28 25.82
CA ALA A 164 9.10 -25.79 27.02
C ALA A 164 8.19 -26.87 27.65
N ILE A 165 7.44 -27.62 26.84
CA ILE A 165 6.58 -28.72 27.30
C ILE A 165 7.43 -29.83 27.93
N ALA A 166 8.54 -30.20 27.28
CA ALA A 166 9.45 -31.22 27.80
C ALA A 166 10.04 -30.82 29.16
N LEU A 167 10.48 -29.55 29.30
CA LEU A 167 11.00 -29.01 30.56
C LEU A 167 9.93 -29.03 31.67
N ALA A 168 8.70 -28.63 31.34
CA ALA A 168 7.58 -28.65 32.28
C ALA A 168 7.25 -30.07 32.78
N ALA A 169 7.25 -31.06 31.88
CA ALA A 169 7.04 -32.46 32.24
C ALA A 169 8.17 -33.01 33.14
N LEU A 170 9.43 -32.61 32.86
CA LEU A 170 10.60 -33.01 33.66
C LEU A 170 10.54 -32.43 35.09
N LEU A 171 10.15 -31.16 35.22
CA LEU A 171 9.95 -30.52 36.52
C LEU A 171 8.79 -31.14 37.30
N LEU A 172 7.67 -31.43 36.63
CA LEU A 172 6.51 -32.06 37.25
C LEU A 172 6.85 -33.47 37.78
N THR A 173 7.56 -34.27 36.97
CA THR A 173 7.99 -35.61 37.40
C THR A 173 8.98 -35.56 38.56
N ALA A 174 9.92 -34.61 38.55
CA ALA A 174 10.84 -34.39 39.67
C ALA A 174 10.09 -34.00 40.97
N LEU A 175 9.10 -33.12 40.86
CA LEU A 175 8.27 -32.68 41.99
C LEU A 175 7.47 -33.83 42.61
N ILE A 176 6.79 -34.64 41.78
CA ILE A 176 6.04 -35.81 42.25
C ILE A 176 6.98 -36.76 43.00
N ARG A 177 8.15 -37.02 42.42
CA ARG A 177 9.15 -37.95 42.99
C ARG A 177 9.71 -37.46 44.33
N TRP A 178 9.86 -36.14 44.49
CA TRP A 178 10.24 -35.52 45.75
C TRP A 178 9.14 -35.67 46.80
N LEU A 179 7.88 -35.38 46.43
CA LEU A 179 6.74 -35.47 47.33
C LEU A 179 6.50 -36.90 47.83
N THR A 180 6.72 -37.92 46.99
CA THR A 180 6.55 -39.33 47.38
C THR A 180 7.67 -39.89 48.25
N ARG A 181 8.78 -39.17 48.40
CA ARG A 181 9.93 -39.60 49.22
C ARG A 181 9.90 -39.04 50.64
N VAL A 182 9.05 -38.03 50.89
CA VAL A 182 8.80 -37.43 52.20
C VAL A 182 7.72 -38.24 52.91
#